data_AF-A0A380ARZ9-F1
#
_entry.id   AF-A0A380ARZ9-F1
#
_cell.length_a   1.000
_cell.length_b   1.000
_cell.length_c   1.000
_cell.angle_alpha   90.00
_cell.angle_beta   90.00
_cell.angle_gamma   90.00
#
_symmetry.space_group_name_H-M   'P 1'
#
loop_
_entity.id
_entity.type
_entity.pdbx_description
1 polymer ?
#
loop_
_entity_poly.entity_id
_entity_poly.type
_entity_poly.pdbx_seq_one_letter_code
_entity_poly.pdbx_strand_id
1 'polypeptide(L)'
;MNRMITVHTSLDDTPFFFQSLTGKEALSSLYTFHVDVLCEAQPVDPKKLLGQTLTVGCYQTPLTPPRYLSGIMTRVEVKGAGQQ
;
A
#
# COMPACT_ATOMS: atom_id res chain seq x y z
N MET A 1 -13.19 10.74 -6.24
CA MET A 1 -12.50 10.15 -7.42
C MET A 1 -12.81 8.66 -7.47
N ASN A 2 -13.22 8.14 -8.63
CA ASN A 2 -13.58 6.72 -8.80
C ASN A 2 -12.32 5.90 -9.09
N ARG A 3 -11.44 5.72 -8.09
CA ARG A 3 -10.19 4.96 -8.26
C ARG A 3 -10.49 3.47 -8.18
N MET A 4 -10.13 2.73 -9.23
CA MET A 4 -10.26 1.27 -9.23
C MET A 4 -9.27 0.56 -8.31
N ILE A 5 -8.18 1.24 -7.91
CA ILE A 5 -7.24 0.73 -6.90
C ILE A 5 -7.02 1.78 -5.82
N THR A 6 -7.11 1.36 -4.57
CA THR A 6 -7.01 2.21 -3.37
C THR A 6 -6.00 1.62 -2.40
N VAL A 7 -5.38 2.48 -1.58
CA VAL A 7 -4.47 2.07 -0.51
C VAL A 7 -4.99 2.66 0.79
N HIS A 8 -5.08 1.80 1.80
CA HIS A 8 -5.43 2.15 3.17
C HIS A 8 -4.32 1.69 4.09
N THR A 9 -4.00 2.50 5.10
CA THR A 9 -3.06 2.12 6.15
C THR A 9 -3.73 2.36 7.49
N SER A 10 -3.28 1.65 8.53
CA SER A 10 -3.74 1.91 9.90
C SER A 10 -3.23 3.23 10.49
N LEU A 11 -2.38 3.97 9.76
CA LEU A 11 -1.99 5.34 10.12
C LEU A 11 -2.89 6.30 9.34
N ASP A 12 -3.83 6.92 10.05
CA ASP A 12 -4.90 7.72 9.45
C ASP A 12 -4.41 9.06 8.86
N ASP A 13 -3.17 9.46 9.16
CA ASP A 13 -2.68 10.82 8.91
C ASP A 13 -2.00 11.01 7.53
N THR A 14 -1.74 9.95 6.77
CA THR A 14 -0.99 10.05 5.49
C THR A 14 -1.77 9.43 4.32
N PRO A 15 -2.28 10.24 3.37
CA PRO A 15 -2.95 9.72 2.19
C PRO A 15 -1.92 9.15 1.20
N PHE A 16 -1.89 7.83 1.07
CA PHE A 16 -1.10 7.15 0.05
C PHE A 16 -1.91 6.94 -1.23
N PHE A 17 -1.26 7.14 -2.37
CA PHE A 17 -1.83 6.89 -3.69
C PHE A 17 -1.16 5.68 -4.32
N PHE A 18 -1.97 4.73 -4.80
CA PHE A 18 -1.47 3.55 -5.47
C PHE A 18 -0.68 3.90 -6.74
N GLN A 19 0.52 3.34 -6.89
CA GLN A 19 1.29 3.41 -8.13
C GLN A 19 1.39 2.04 -8.80
N SER A 20 1.86 1.03 -8.07
CA SER A 20 2.12 -0.31 -8.61
C SER A 20 2.01 -1.39 -7.54
N LEU A 21 1.72 -2.63 -7.95
CA LEU A 21 1.83 -3.81 -7.10
C LEU A 21 2.37 -4.97 -7.91
N THR A 22 3.37 -5.65 -7.35
CA THR A 22 3.83 -6.96 -7.78
C THR A 22 3.89 -7.90 -6.59
N GLY A 23 3.74 -9.20 -6.81
CA GLY A 23 3.84 -10.15 -5.71
C GLY A 23 3.61 -11.58 -6.10
N LYS A 24 3.79 -12.47 -5.13
CA LYS A 24 3.62 -13.91 -5.29
C LYS A 24 2.78 -14.45 -4.13
N GLU A 25 1.77 -15.21 -4.49
CA GLU A 25 0.92 -15.98 -3.59
C GLU A 25 1.01 -17.46 -3.98
N ALA A 26 1.00 -18.35 -2.99
CA ALA A 26 0.95 -19.79 -3.22
C ALA A 26 0.20 -20.46 -2.05
N LEU A 27 -0.45 -21.60 -2.33
CA LEU A 27 -1.14 -22.35 -1.29
C LEU A 27 -0.17 -22.76 -0.17
N SER A 28 -0.62 -22.62 1.07
CA SER A 28 0.12 -22.99 2.28
C SER A 28 1.52 -22.35 2.40
N SER A 29 1.72 -21.19 1.78
CA SER A 29 2.97 -20.43 1.82
C SER A 29 2.69 -18.99 2.21
N LEU A 30 3.69 -18.32 2.78
CA LEU A 30 3.61 -16.87 2.98
C LEU A 30 3.59 -16.17 1.62
N TYR A 31 2.69 -15.21 1.48
CA TYR A 31 2.69 -14.30 0.35
C TYR A 31 3.69 -13.17 0.56
N THR A 32 4.11 -12.54 -0.55
CA THR A 32 4.87 -11.30 -0.51
C THR A 32 4.32 -10.35 -1.56
N PHE A 33 4.03 -9.12 -1.15
CA PHE A 33 3.65 -8.02 -2.04
C PHE A 33 4.69 -6.91 -1.95
N HIS A 34 5.13 -6.42 -3.11
CA HIS A 34 5.84 -5.17 -3.26
C HIS A 34 4.83 -4.15 -3.78
N VAL A 35 4.57 -3.11 -3.00
CA VAL A 35 3.59 -2.08 -3.33
C VAL A 35 4.30 -0.74 -3.40
N ASP A 36 4.26 -0.12 -4.57
CA ASP A 36 4.73 1.26 -4.74
C ASP A 36 3.57 2.22 -4.51
N VAL A 37 3.81 3.24 -3.69
CA VAL A 37 2.84 4.27 -3.37
C VAL A 37 3.47 5.65 -3.48
N LEU A 38 2.63 6.63 -3.85
CA LEU A 38 2.98 8.05 -3.87
C LEU A 38 2.36 8.73 -2.66
N CYS A 39 3.05 9.74 -2.13
CA CYS A 39 2.55 10.59 -1.05
C CYS A 39 2.78 12.06 -1.45
N GLU A 40 1.76 12.90 -1.33
CA GLU A 40 1.82 14.32 -1.71
C GLU A 40 2.29 15.22 -0.55
N ALA A 41 2.15 14.78 0.71
CA ALA A 41 2.36 15.64 1.87
C ALA A 41 3.21 14.96 2.96
N GLN A 42 4.15 15.75 3.50
CA GLN A 42 4.99 15.49 4.68
C GLN A 42 6.11 14.45 4.49
N PRO A 43 7.22 14.59 5.24
CA PRO A 43 8.18 13.51 5.36
C PRO A 43 7.51 12.32 6.05
N VAL A 44 7.36 11.24 5.30
CA VAL A 44 6.90 9.95 5.81
C VAL A 44 8.04 9.36 6.66
N ASP A 45 7.77 9.05 7.92
CA ASP A 45 8.71 8.30 8.75
C ASP A 45 8.55 6.79 8.48
N PRO A 46 9.47 6.15 7.72
CA PRO A 46 9.34 4.74 7.39
C PRO A 46 9.37 3.83 8.62
N LYS A 47 9.96 4.28 9.74
CA LYS A 47 10.01 3.49 10.98
C LYS A 47 8.64 3.34 11.63
N LYS A 48 7.78 4.37 11.51
CA LYS A 48 6.40 4.31 12.01
C LYS A 48 5.50 3.40 11.18
N LEU A 49 5.87 3.14 9.93
CA LEU A 49 5.11 2.27 9.04
C LEU A 49 5.41 0.78 9.23
N LEU A 50 6.62 0.42 9.68
CA LEU A 50 6.99 -0.97 9.92
C LEU A 50 6.06 -1.60 10.97
N GLY A 51 5.58 -2.80 10.69
CA GLY A 51 4.63 -3.51 11.55
C GLY A 51 3.17 -3.06 11.42
N GLN A 52 2.90 -1.92 10.78
CA GLN A 52 1.53 -1.49 10.51
C GLN A 52 0.94 -2.28 9.33
N THR A 53 -0.39 -2.32 9.26
CA THR A 53 -1.10 -2.97 8.15
C THR A 53 -1.28 -2.00 6.99
N LEU A 54 -1.00 -2.49 5.78
CA LEU A 54 -1.35 -1.82 4.52
C LEU A 54 -2.32 -2.71 3.75
N THR A 55 -3.40 -2.10 3.26
CA THR A 55 -4.46 -2.79 2.52
C THR A 55 -4.66 -2.13 1.16
N VAL A 56 -4.54 -2.93 0.10
CA VAL A 56 -4.85 -2.52 -1.27
C VAL A 56 -6.25 -3.00 -1.62
N GLY A 57 -7.16 -2.07 -1.93
CA GLY A 57 -8.50 -2.37 -2.42
C GLY A 57 -8.56 -2.35 -3.93
N CYS A 58 -8.94 -3.46 -4.55
CA CYS A 58 -9.05 -3.63 -6.01
C CYS A 58 -10.52 -3.77 -6.41
N TYR A 59 -11.02 -2.78 -7.13
CA TYR A 59 -12.39 -2.71 -7.66
C TYR A 59 -12.38 -3.02 -9.15
N GLN A 60 -13.12 -4.05 -9.58
CA GLN A 60 -13.33 -4.33 -11.00
C GLN A 60 -14.37 -3.39 -11.62
N THR A 61 -15.44 -3.13 -10.86
CA THR A 61 -16.48 -2.15 -11.18
C THR A 61 -16.95 -1.48 -9.89
N PRO A 62 -17.57 -0.29 -9.95
CA PRO A 62 -18.10 0.37 -8.75
C PRO A 62 -19.22 -0.41 -8.04
N LEU A 63 -19.85 -1.38 -8.72
CA LEU A 63 -21.03 -2.10 -8.25
C LEU A 63 -20.70 -3.47 -7.65
N THR A 64 -19.45 -3.93 -7.80
CA THR A 64 -18.99 -5.23 -7.30
C THR A 64 -18.14 -5.05 -6.04
N PRO A 65 -18.26 -5.94 -5.04
CA PRO A 65 -17.38 -5.91 -3.87
C PRO A 65 -15.90 -5.96 -4.28
N PRO A 66 -15.03 -5.14 -3.68
CA PRO A 66 -13.61 -5.17 -3.97
C PRO A 66 -12.93 -6.43 -3.45
N ARG A 67 -11.84 -6.83 -4.11
CA ARG A 67 -10.84 -7.73 -3.52
C ARG A 67 -9.89 -6.88 -2.67
N TYR A 68 -9.65 -7.31 -1.44
CA TYR A 68 -8.65 -6.70 -0.58
C TYR A 68 -7.39 -7.56 -0.53
N LEU A 69 -6.23 -6.93 -0.73
CA LEU A 69 -4.92 -7.51 -0.50
C LEU A 69 -4.33 -6.79 0.72
N SER A 70 -4.32 -7.46 1.87
CA SER A 70 -3.92 -6.87 3.15
C SER A 70 -2.75 -7.63 3.74
N GLY A 71 -1.81 -6.92 4.34
CA GLY A 71 -0.66 -7.51 5.02
C GLY A 71 0.10 -6.53 5.90
N ILE A 72 1.02 -7.08 6.67
CA ILE A 72 1.90 -6.32 7.57
C ILE A 72 3.11 -5.81 6.78
N MET A 73 3.44 -4.53 6.91
CA MET A 73 4.63 -3.95 6.30
C MET A 73 5.90 -4.41 7.03
N THR A 74 6.63 -5.34 6.42
CA THR A 74 7.89 -5.89 6.97
C THR A 74 9.15 -5.15 6.49
N ARG A 75 9.04 -4.38 5.40
CA ARG A 75 10.09 -3.52 4.85
C ARG A 75 9.44 -2.28 4.22
N VAL A 76 10.04 -1.12 4.45
CA VAL A 76 9.58 0.16 3.89
C VAL A 76 10.79 0.92 3.36
N GLU A 77 10.68 1.46 2.15
CA GLU A 77 11.69 2.31 1.52
C GLU A 77 11.03 3.60 1.04
N VAL A 78 11.68 4.73 1.28
CA VAL A 78 11.23 6.04 0.75
C VAL A 78 12.20 6.45 -0.34
N LYS A 79 11.67 6.67 -1.56
CA LYS A 79 12.44 7.11 -2.73
C LYS A 79 11.97 8.51 -3.13
N GLY A 80 12.87 9.32 -3.69
CA GLY A 80 12.55 10.67 -4.17
C GLY A 80 12.43 11.75 -3.11
N ALA A 81 12.63 11.44 -1.81
CA ALA A 81 13.02 12.45 -0.84
C ALA A 81 14.37 13.02 -1.32
N GLY A 82 14.42 14.33 -1.58
CA GLY A 82 15.54 14.98 -2.24
C GLY A 82 16.90 14.54 -1.69
N GLN A 83 17.87 14.38 -2.59
CA GLN A 83 19.28 14.39 -2.20
C GLN A 83 19.50 15.65 -1.36
N GLN A 84 19.82 15.47 -0.08
CA GLN A 84 20.47 16.47 0.76
C GLN A 84 21.70 15.81 1.38
#